data_AF-G3IZ72-F1
#
_entry.id   AF-G3IZ72-F1
#
_cell.length_a   1.000
_cell.length_b   1.000
_cell.length_c   1.000
_cell.angle_alpha   90.00
_cell.angle_beta   90.00
_cell.angle_gamma   90.00
#
_symmetry.space_group_name_H-M   'P 1'
#
loop_
_entity.id
_entity.type
_entity.pdbx_description
1 polymer ?
#
loop_
_entity_poly.entity_id
_entity_poly.type
_entity_poly.pdbx_seq_one_letter_code
_entity_poly.pdbx_strand_id
1 'polypeptide(L)'
;MNQEQHTEFRYFVSYSGVKLPLKLVNEITGDSLNNRNTYYRSRFDDQDRMLLCQKVVYGEVESEHQYQYYDDGVLKYAQIIEDDEVREIHFNESGEMV
;
A
#
# COMPACT_ATOMS: atom_id res chain seq x y z
N MET A 1 -0.57 -28.39 -7.35
CA MET A 1 -1.27 -27.38 -6.54
C MET A 1 -0.40 -26.16 -6.51
N ASN A 2 -0.88 -25.04 -7.06
CA ASN A 2 -0.07 -23.84 -7.27
C ASN A 2 0.38 -23.29 -5.92
N GLN A 3 1.68 -23.03 -5.81
CA GLN A 3 2.28 -22.30 -4.71
C GLN A 3 1.65 -20.90 -4.74
N GLU A 4 0.63 -20.70 -3.92
CA GLU A 4 0.16 -19.37 -3.53
C GLU A 4 1.38 -18.69 -2.92
N GLN A 5 2.02 -17.82 -3.70
CA GLN A 5 3.06 -16.97 -3.16
C GLN A 5 2.40 -16.16 -2.05
N HIS A 6 2.70 -16.58 -0.82
CA HIS A 6 2.28 -15.98 0.42
C HIS A 6 2.94 -14.60 0.49
N THR A 7 2.46 -13.63 -0.30
CA THR A 7 2.76 -12.22 -0.04
C THR A 7 1.95 -11.87 1.19
N GLU A 8 2.50 -12.19 2.36
CA GLU A 8 1.86 -11.95 3.64
C GLU A 8 1.55 -10.46 3.75
N PHE A 9 0.29 -10.15 4.08
CA PHE A 9 -0.09 -8.78 4.36
C PHE A 9 0.57 -8.34 5.65
N ARG A 10 1.29 -7.22 5.61
CA ARG A 10 1.78 -6.52 6.80
C ARG A 10 0.74 -5.49 7.22
N TYR A 11 0.46 -5.40 8.52
CA TYR A 11 -0.56 -4.51 9.07
C TYR A 11 0.07 -3.36 9.84
N PHE A 12 -0.54 -2.18 9.75
CA PHE A 12 0.00 -0.96 10.33
C PHE A 12 -1.11 -0.09 10.92
N VAL A 13 -0.76 0.72 11.90
CA VAL A 13 -1.73 1.64 12.54
C VAL A 13 -1.96 2.90 11.72
N SER A 14 -0.90 3.42 11.10
CA SER A 14 -0.92 4.72 10.44
C SER A 14 0.14 4.79 9.35
N TYR A 15 0.16 5.88 8.61
CA TYR A 15 1.25 6.23 7.72
C TYR A 15 1.84 7.59 8.09
N SER A 16 3.05 7.85 7.59
CA SER A 16 3.78 9.09 7.79
C SER A 16 4.19 9.68 6.45
N GLY A 17 4.28 11.01 6.39
CA GLY A 17 4.60 11.74 5.18
C GLY A 17 3.39 11.97 4.28
N VAL A 18 3.63 12.79 3.26
CA VAL A 18 2.63 13.16 2.22
C VAL A 18 3.09 12.75 0.82
N LYS A 19 4.29 12.17 0.71
CA LYS A 19 4.85 11.71 -0.56
C LYS A 19 4.45 10.26 -0.80
N LEU A 20 4.31 9.91 -2.07
CA LEU A 20 4.11 8.53 -2.51
C LEU A 20 5.48 7.86 -2.75
N PRO A 21 5.59 6.53 -2.54
CA PRO A 21 4.58 5.66 -1.90
C PRO A 21 4.40 6.01 -0.41
N LEU A 22 3.21 5.74 0.14
CA LEU A 22 2.92 6.02 1.54
C LEU A 22 3.88 5.26 2.46
N LYS A 23 4.38 5.92 3.50
CA LYS A 23 5.24 5.26 4.50
C LYS A 23 4.41 4.76 5.67
N LEU A 24 4.04 3.49 5.67
CA LEU A 24 3.32 2.87 6.78
C LEU A 24 4.21 2.77 8.03
N VAL A 25 3.63 3.03 9.20
CA VAL A 25 4.32 3.07 10.50
C VAL A 25 3.49 2.42 11.59
N ASN A 26 4.15 2.03 12.68
CA ASN A 26 3.58 1.24 13.77
C ASN A 26 3.01 -0.07 13.21
N GLU A 27 3.90 -0.97 12.80
CA GLU A 27 3.50 -2.32 12.40
C GLU A 27 2.81 -3.04 13.57
N ILE A 28 1.75 -3.77 13.25
CA ILE A 28 0.98 -4.57 14.20
C ILE A 28 0.77 -5.98 13.66
N THR A 29 0.51 -6.90 14.57
CA THR A 29 0.15 -8.29 14.24
C THR A 29 -1.36 -8.39 13.98
N GLY A 30 -1.76 -9.45 13.27
CA GLY A 30 -3.18 -9.73 12.99
C GLY A 30 -4.06 -9.79 14.25
N ASP A 31 -3.52 -10.23 15.38
CA ASP A 31 -4.24 -10.29 16.66
C ASP A 31 -4.66 -8.89 17.18
N SER A 32 -3.82 -7.88 16.91
CA SER A 32 -4.10 -6.49 17.29
C SER A 32 -5.19 -5.82 16.43
N LEU A 33 -5.60 -6.45 15.31
CA LEU A 33 -6.64 -5.91 14.43
C LEU A 33 -8.03 -5.95 15.08
N ASN A 34 -8.32 -6.98 15.88
CA ASN A 34 -9.64 -7.17 16.51
C ASN A 34 -10.02 -6.04 17.48
N ASN A 35 -9.04 -5.27 17.97
CA ASN A 35 -9.25 -4.16 18.89
C ASN A 35 -9.25 -2.79 18.18
N ARG A 36 -9.29 -2.76 16.85
CA ARG A 36 -9.13 -1.54 16.06
C ARG A 36 -10.23 -1.39 15.03
N ASN A 37 -10.86 -0.23 15.06
CA ASN A 37 -11.81 0.18 14.03
C ASN A 37 -11.11 0.52 12.71
N THR A 38 -9.84 0.95 12.75
CA THR A 38 -9.10 1.38 11.55
C THR A 38 -7.66 0.87 11.58
N TYR A 39 -7.22 0.33 10.46
CA TYR A 39 -5.83 -0.09 10.24
C TYR A 39 -5.49 -0.04 8.75
N TYR A 40 -4.20 -0.11 8.45
CA TYR A 40 -3.67 -0.21 7.09
C TYR A 40 -3.11 -1.61 6.88
N ARG A 41 -3.29 -2.18 5.69
CA ARG A 41 -2.65 -3.43 5.30
C ARG A 41 -1.92 -3.26 3.98
N SER A 42 -0.77 -3.89 3.84
CA SER A 42 0.08 -3.68 2.68
C SER A 42 0.84 -4.92 2.27
N ARG A 43 1.13 -5.01 0.97
CA ARG A 43 1.97 -6.06 0.38
C ARG A 43 3.27 -5.45 -0.11
N PHE A 44 4.34 -6.19 0.07
CA PHE A 44 5.67 -5.82 -0.34
C PHE A 44 6.23 -6.89 -1.28
N ASP A 45 7.10 -6.49 -2.20
CA ASP A 45 7.86 -7.43 -3.02
C ASP A 45 9.09 -7.98 -2.27
N ASP A 46 9.88 -8.83 -2.94
CA ASP A 46 11.12 -9.40 -2.40
C ASP A 46 12.19 -8.34 -2.07
N GLN A 47 12.06 -7.13 -2.63
CA GLN A 47 12.94 -5.98 -2.39
C GLN A 47 12.39 -5.03 -1.31
N ASP A 48 11.39 -5.46 -0.53
CA ASP A 48 10.68 -4.67 0.49
C ASP A 48 10.02 -3.40 -0.08
N ARG A 49 9.65 -3.41 -1.37
CA ARG A 49 8.93 -2.30 -2.02
C ARG A 49 7.43 -2.51 -1.93
N MET A 50 6.72 -1.47 -1.51
CA MET A 50 5.28 -1.52 -1.29
C MET A 50 4.53 -1.61 -2.61
N LEU A 51 3.85 -2.72 -2.89
CA LEU A 51 3.06 -2.93 -4.11
C LEU A 51 1.60 -2.48 -3.93
N LEU A 52 1.07 -2.62 -2.72
CA LEU A 52 -0.33 -2.38 -2.40
C LEU A 52 -0.43 -1.81 -0.98
N CYS A 53 -1.29 -0.83 -0.77
CA CYS A 53 -1.67 -0.34 0.55
C CYS A 53 -3.18 -0.10 0.60
N GLN A 54 -3.87 -0.78 1.50
CA GLN A 54 -5.30 -0.65 1.71
C GLN A 54 -5.58 -0.11 3.11
N LYS A 55 -6.45 0.90 3.19
CA LYS A 55 -7.00 1.40 4.45
C LYS A 55 -8.28 0.64 4.75
N VAL A 56 -8.28 -0.11 5.84
CA VAL A 56 -9.45 -0.86 6.30
C VAL A 56 -10.09 -0.14 7.48
N VAL A 57 -11.39 0.14 7.39
CA VAL A 57 -12.18 0.77 8.44
C VAL A 57 -13.43 -0.08 8.67
N TYR A 58 -13.65 -0.49 9.92
CA TYR A 58 -14.71 -1.42 10.33
C TYR A 58 -14.79 -2.72 9.51
N GLY A 59 -13.66 -3.14 8.93
CA GLY A 59 -13.57 -4.35 8.10
C GLY A 59 -13.74 -4.11 6.59
N GLU A 60 -14.09 -2.90 6.18
CA GLU A 60 -14.26 -2.51 4.78
C GLU A 60 -13.05 -1.73 4.28
N VAL A 61 -12.69 -1.91 3.00
CA VAL A 61 -11.59 -1.16 2.37
C VAL A 61 -12.13 0.21 1.95
N GLU A 62 -11.76 1.26 2.68
CA GLU A 62 -12.13 2.64 2.35
C GLU A 62 -11.30 3.22 1.22
N SER A 63 -10.03 2.80 1.18
CA SER A 63 -9.06 3.33 0.22
C SER A 63 -8.04 2.27 -0.15
N GLU A 64 -7.68 2.22 -1.43
CA GLU A 64 -6.69 1.31 -1.97
C GLU A 64 -5.67 2.07 -2.81
N HIS A 65 -4.39 1.85 -2.53
CA HIS A 65 -3.28 2.43 -3.25
C HIS A 65 -2.49 1.29 -3.87
N GLN A 66 -2.36 1.28 -5.19
CA GLN A 66 -1.52 0.34 -5.92
C GLN A 66 -0.30 1.08 -6.44
N TYR A 67 0.87 0.46 -6.32
CA TYR A 67 2.13 1.05 -6.74
C TYR A 67 2.84 0.13 -7.72
N GLN A 68 3.39 0.73 -8.76
CA GLN A 68 4.30 0.05 -9.69
C GLN A 68 5.61 0.81 -9.74
N TYR A 69 6.70 0.07 -9.85
CA TYR A 69 8.05 0.62 -9.89
C TYR A 69 8.71 0.30 -11.23
N TYR A 70 9.67 1.13 -11.62
CA TYR A 70 10.64 0.81 -12.65
C TYR A 70 11.62 -0.25 -12.16
N ASP A 71 12.38 -0.86 -13.08
CA ASP A 71 13.41 -1.85 -12.75
C ASP A 71 14.46 -1.28 -11.76
N ASP A 72 14.77 0.01 -11.93
CA ASP A 72 15.68 0.79 -11.06
C ASP A 72 15.12 1.02 -9.63
N GLY A 73 13.83 0.77 -9.40
CA GLY A 73 13.16 0.95 -8.10
C GLY A 73 12.49 2.30 -7.88
N VAL A 74 12.54 3.18 -8.88
CA VAL A 74 11.78 4.45 -8.88
C VAL A 74 10.29 4.15 -9.05
N LEU A 75 9.43 4.87 -8.33
CA LEU A 75 7.98 4.76 -8.50
C LEU A 75 7.62 5.18 -9.92
N LYS A 76 6.91 4.32 -10.64
CA LYS A 76 6.46 4.53 -12.03
C LYS A 76 5.02 5.01 -12.08
N TYR A 77 4.19 4.43 -11.23
CA TYR A 77 2.76 4.63 -11.27
C TYR A 77 2.16 4.38 -9.90
N ALA A 78 1.22 5.24 -9.52
CA ALA A 78 0.39 5.07 -8.34
C ALA A 78 -1.08 5.19 -8.74
N GLN A 79 -1.87 4.17 -8.46
CA GLN A 79 -3.32 4.23 -8.54
C GLN A 79 -3.87 4.36 -7.12
N ILE A 80 -4.74 5.33 -6.91
CA ILE A 80 -5.40 5.59 -5.63
C ILE A 80 -6.90 5.49 -5.87
N ILE A 81 -7.54 4.55 -5.20
CA ILE A 81 -8.97 4.30 -5.26
C ILE A 81 -9.52 4.71 -3.90
N GLU A 82 -10.38 5.71 -3.87
CA GLU A 82 -11.03 6.21 -2.65
C GLU A 82 -12.53 6.29 -2.93
N ASP A 83 -13.32 5.51 -2.19
CA ASP A 83 -14.77 5.36 -2.38
C ASP A 83 -15.15 4.90 -3.81
N ASP A 84 -15.36 5.83 -4.73
CA ASP A 84 -15.69 5.61 -6.16
C ASP A 84 -14.77 6.42 -7.10
N GLU A 85 -13.84 7.21 -6.54
CA GLU A 85 -12.87 7.99 -7.30
C GLU A 85 -11.59 7.17 -7.52
N VAL A 86 -11.19 7.04 -8.79
CA VAL A 86 -9.88 6.50 -9.15
C VAL A 86 -8.98 7.65 -9.59
N ARG A 87 -7.86 7.81 -8.90
CA ARG A 87 -6.81 8.76 -9.22
C ARG A 87 -5.56 8.01 -9.67
N GLU A 88 -5.11 8.33 -10.85
CA GLU A 88 -3.94 7.73 -11.46
C GLU A 88 -2.84 8.77 -11.53
N ILE A 89 -1.67 8.44 -11.00
CA ILE A 89 -0.51 9.32 -10.97
C ILE A 89 0.64 8.60 -11.65
N HIS A 90 1.16 9.20 -12.72
CA HIS A 90 2.32 8.70 -13.43
C HIS A 90 3.57 9.45 -12.98
N PHE A 91 4.67 8.73 -12.93
CA PHE A 91 5.97 9.27 -12.59
C PHE A 91 6.96 8.94 -13.70
N ASN A 92 7.92 9.83 -13.94
CA ASN A 92 9.03 9.58 -14.84
C ASN A 92 10.15 8.77 -14.15
N GLU A 93 11.17 8.38 -14.90
CA GLU A 93 12.35 7.65 -14.39
C GLU A 93 13.15 8.45 -13.33
N SER A 94 12.92 9.75 -13.21
CA SER A 94 13.51 10.61 -12.16
C SER A 94 12.67 10.67 -10.88
N GLY A 95 11.47 10.06 -10.86
CA GLY A 95 10.54 10.08 -9.72
C GLY A 95 9.70 11.37 -9.63
N GLU A 96 9.61 12.13 -10.71
CA GLU A 96 8.75 13.32 -10.80
C GLU A 96 7.41 12.98 -11.46
N MET A 97 6.33 13.59 -10.96
CA MET A 97 4.98 13.39 -11.51
C MET A 97 4.87 13.99 -12.91
N VAL A 98 4.25 13.25 -13.84
CA VAL A 98 4.07 13.64 -15.26
C VAL A 98 2.63 13.50 -15.73
#